data_AF-A0A1I8NYL2-F1
#
_entry.id   AF-A0A1I8NYL2-F1
#
_cell.length_a   1.000
_cell.length_b   1.000
_cell.length_c   1.000
_cell.angle_alpha   90.00
_cell.angle_beta   90.00
_cell.angle_gamma   90.00
#
_symmetry.space_group_name_H-M   'P 1'
#
loop_
_entity.id
_entity.type
_entity.pdbx_description
1 polymer ?
#
loop_
_entity_poly.entity_id
_entity_poly.type
_entity_poly.pdbx_seq_one_letter_code
_entity_poly.pdbx_strand_id
1 'polypeptide(L)'
;MNPQATFVTNEPFPSVTICNMNQASRKKVGGFPRNSSDYAMSSKVCFQDLNYTSYATSKFHKSNDTFGNFITRNAQPCSEMIAMCQWDQTLTTCTDLFREVLLDEGLCCSFNIAHPFLIYKGDYSMSRDFTTIDSQWIPIDWHPENGYPKDLPKRFYPRKAVGSGISNGLTLVLNGDIDDYYCSSTNGPGFKVQLHNPIDSPQIKETGLSVSLGYQTSFRINAIKDEAQPTLRSISPKDRQCYFSNERPLSYFQYYTRRNCESECDANFFLRTCNCIPYHLPKVIANATICYIEHFDCQVEAEKDYTDPENSKCKQECLSGCHDLSYSPKIFSTPLASENFDVDNSFMRNLTKEYITENLAYLNIYFPQNFYRSNVKTPYTGLTEYLSQTGGIMSLMIGFSVISVVEFCYFFIMKPLAQLWERCFHRNIINIQQLAAKNNAGD
;
A
#
# COMPACT_ATOMS: atom_id res chain seq x y z
N MET A 1 27.81 11.58 2.36
CA MET A 1 26.47 11.66 2.99
C MET A 1 26.62 11.28 4.45
N ASN A 2 26.08 12.08 5.37
CA ASN A 2 26.00 11.69 6.79
C ASN A 2 24.72 10.86 6.95
N PRO A 3 24.80 9.59 7.40
CA PRO A 3 23.61 8.82 7.72
C PRO A 3 22.91 9.49 8.91
N GLN A 4 21.71 10.05 8.68
CA GLN A 4 20.85 10.51 9.77
C GLN A 4 20.00 9.33 10.25
N ALA A 5 19.85 9.19 11.57
CA ALA A 5 18.98 8.18 12.14
C ALA A 5 17.51 8.61 11.96
N THR A 6 16.71 7.76 11.31
CA THR A 6 15.27 7.98 11.18
C THR A 6 14.57 7.36 12.39
N PHE A 7 13.84 8.18 13.14
CA PHE A 7 13.12 7.74 14.33
C PHE A 7 11.75 7.15 13.95
N VAL A 8 11.38 6.05 14.63
CA VAL A 8 10.07 5.40 14.43
C VAL A 8 8.90 6.32 14.78
N THR A 9 9.11 7.25 15.71
CA THR A 9 8.10 8.20 16.20
C THR A 9 7.69 9.26 15.16
N ASN A 10 8.47 9.42 14.09
CA ASN A 10 8.13 10.31 12.98
C ASN A 10 7.21 9.65 11.95
N GLU A 11 7.10 8.32 12.00
CA GLU A 11 6.33 7.52 11.06
C GLU A 11 5.03 7.01 11.71
N PRO A 12 4.01 6.67 10.90
CA PRO A 12 2.83 5.99 11.43
C PRO A 12 3.24 4.66 12.05
N PHE A 13 2.52 4.27 13.09
CA PHE A 13 2.49 2.86 13.46
C PHE A 13 1.84 2.09 12.31
N PRO A 14 2.34 0.90 11.92
CA PRO A 14 1.77 0.15 10.81
C PRO A 14 0.27 -0.08 10.99
N SER A 15 -0.45 -0.16 9.88
CA SER A 15 -1.80 -0.69 9.92
C SER A 15 -1.75 -2.18 10.16
N VAL A 16 -2.55 -2.65 11.12
CA VAL A 16 -2.62 -4.06 11.50
C VAL A 16 -3.99 -4.56 11.08
N THR A 17 -4.03 -5.40 10.06
CA THR A 17 -5.27 -6.02 9.60
C THR A 17 -5.29 -7.47 10.04
N ILE A 18 -6.38 -7.88 10.69
CA ILE A 18 -6.58 -9.19 11.31
C ILE A 18 -7.85 -9.80 10.74
N CYS A 19 -7.74 -11.02 10.20
CA CYS A 19 -8.88 -11.79 9.70
C CYS A 19 -8.97 -13.11 10.46
N ASN A 20 -10.18 -13.51 10.84
CA ASN A 20 -10.41 -14.87 11.34
C ASN A 20 -10.28 -15.85 10.17
N MET A 21 -9.60 -16.97 10.39
CA MET A 21 -9.57 -18.05 9.40
C MET A 21 -10.96 -18.70 9.25
N ASN A 22 -11.82 -18.63 10.26
CA ASN A 22 -13.23 -19.00 10.15
C ASN A 22 -13.96 -18.07 9.18
N GLN A 23 -14.37 -18.61 8.05
CA GLN A 23 -15.01 -17.84 6.99
C GLN A 23 -16.51 -17.60 7.26
N ALA A 24 -17.15 -18.43 8.08
CA ALA A 24 -18.56 -18.30 8.44
C ALA A 24 -18.88 -18.90 9.82
N SER A 25 -19.81 -18.27 10.54
CA SER A 25 -20.34 -18.75 11.82
C SER A 25 -21.25 -19.96 11.60
N ARG A 26 -20.93 -21.09 12.26
CA ARG A 26 -21.70 -22.33 12.21
C ARG A 26 -23.14 -22.12 12.70
N LYS A 27 -23.32 -21.35 13.78
CA LYS A 27 -24.64 -21.00 14.34
C LYS A 27 -25.52 -20.27 13.31
N LYS A 28 -24.92 -19.45 12.44
CA LYS A 28 -25.65 -18.65 11.44
C LYS A 28 -25.92 -19.41 10.14
N VAL A 29 -24.95 -20.16 9.63
CA VAL A 29 -25.04 -20.77 8.28
C VAL A 29 -25.43 -22.25 8.27
N GLY A 30 -25.27 -22.96 9.39
CA GLY A 30 -25.49 -24.42 9.45
C GLY A 30 -26.93 -24.87 9.14
N GLY A 31 -27.90 -23.96 9.20
CA GLY A 31 -29.32 -24.23 8.94
C GLY A 31 -29.79 -23.91 7.51
N PHE A 32 -28.91 -23.46 6.60
CA PHE A 32 -29.35 -23.05 5.27
C PHE A 32 -29.82 -24.23 4.40
N PRO A 33 -31.02 -24.15 3.79
CA PRO A 33 -31.50 -25.22 2.89
C PRO A 33 -30.59 -25.37 1.68
N ARG A 34 -30.27 -26.62 1.30
CA ARG A 34 -29.38 -26.91 0.16
C ARG A 34 -29.80 -26.29 -1.17
N ASN A 35 -31.09 -26.02 -1.37
CA ASN A 35 -31.62 -25.45 -2.62
C ASN A 35 -31.74 -23.91 -2.57
N SER A 36 -31.06 -23.25 -1.62
CA SER A 36 -31.12 -21.79 -1.43
C SER A 36 -29.89 -21.07 -1.97
N SER A 37 -30.06 -19.80 -2.35
CA SER A 37 -28.95 -18.89 -2.66
C SER A 37 -27.99 -18.72 -1.49
N ASP A 38 -28.49 -18.75 -0.25
CA ASP A 38 -27.69 -18.61 0.97
C ASP A 38 -26.73 -19.80 1.16
N TYR A 39 -27.19 -21.02 0.84
CA TYR A 39 -26.32 -22.19 0.82
C TYR A 39 -25.22 -22.04 -0.22
N ALA A 40 -25.54 -21.63 -1.46
CA ALA A 40 -24.56 -21.38 -2.51
C ALA A 40 -23.52 -20.32 -2.10
N MET A 41 -23.96 -19.20 -1.51
CA MET A 41 -23.06 -18.17 -0.99
C MET A 41 -22.17 -18.72 0.15
N SER A 42 -22.72 -19.49 1.09
CA SER A 42 -21.94 -20.10 2.17
C SER A 42 -20.88 -21.09 1.64
N SER A 43 -21.23 -21.88 0.64
CA SER A 43 -20.31 -22.82 -0.01
C SER A 43 -19.19 -22.10 -0.76
N LYS A 44 -19.48 -20.97 -1.42
CA LYS A 44 -18.45 -20.13 -2.07
C LYS A 44 -17.48 -19.55 -1.05
N VAL A 45 -17.99 -19.05 0.08
CA VAL A 45 -17.18 -18.55 1.21
C VAL A 45 -16.30 -19.67 1.79
N CYS A 46 -16.79 -20.91 1.82
CA CYS A 46 -16.06 -22.07 2.31
C CYS A 46 -15.20 -22.79 1.26
N PHE A 47 -14.94 -22.17 0.11
CA PHE A 47 -14.10 -22.74 -0.97
C PHE A 47 -14.57 -24.11 -1.47
N GLN A 48 -15.88 -24.40 -1.40
CA GLN A 48 -16.44 -25.66 -1.89
C GLN A 48 -16.67 -25.57 -3.41
N ASP A 49 -16.47 -26.67 -4.13
CA ASP A 49 -16.81 -26.73 -5.55
C ASP A 49 -18.29 -27.08 -5.71
N LEU A 50 -19.06 -26.15 -6.27
CA LEU A 50 -20.46 -26.31 -6.67
C LEU A 50 -20.66 -25.72 -8.05
N ASN A 51 -21.72 -26.14 -8.74
CA ASN A 51 -22.20 -25.46 -9.93
C ASN A 51 -23.07 -24.26 -9.50
N TYR A 52 -22.46 -23.10 -9.32
CA TYR A 52 -23.10 -21.92 -8.73
C TYR A 52 -24.18 -21.32 -9.63
N THR A 53 -24.00 -21.37 -10.95
CA THR A 53 -24.99 -20.87 -11.92
C THR A 53 -26.35 -21.55 -11.78
N SER A 54 -26.40 -22.80 -11.31
CA SER A 54 -27.67 -23.49 -11.03
C SER A 54 -28.51 -22.83 -9.91
N TYR A 55 -27.87 -22.08 -9.01
CA TYR A 55 -28.51 -21.38 -7.89
C TYR A 55 -28.96 -19.96 -8.21
N ALA A 56 -28.56 -19.40 -9.36
CA ALA A 56 -28.91 -18.04 -9.79
C ALA A 56 -30.43 -17.84 -9.92
N THR A 57 -31.19 -18.90 -10.25
CA THR A 57 -32.65 -18.87 -10.41
C THR A 57 -33.43 -19.33 -9.17
N SER A 58 -32.74 -19.57 -8.04
CA SER A 58 -33.39 -20.14 -6.85
C SER A 58 -34.42 -19.20 -6.21
N LYS A 59 -35.54 -19.78 -5.73
CA LYS A 59 -36.72 -19.05 -5.21
C LYS A 59 -36.48 -18.19 -3.96
N PHE A 60 -35.33 -18.32 -3.31
CA PHE A 60 -35.01 -17.60 -2.06
C PHE A 60 -34.17 -16.34 -2.29
N HIS A 61 -34.08 -15.88 -3.53
CA HIS A 61 -33.41 -14.65 -3.92
C HIS A 61 -34.06 -13.42 -3.25
N LYS A 62 -33.50 -12.93 -2.14
CA LYS A 62 -33.75 -11.55 -1.70
C LYS A 62 -33.15 -10.65 -2.76
N SER A 63 -34.00 -9.97 -3.54
CA SER A 63 -33.62 -9.20 -4.74
C SER A 63 -32.60 -8.09 -4.54
N ASN A 64 -32.23 -7.75 -3.30
CA ASN A 64 -31.37 -6.60 -2.96
C ASN A 64 -30.15 -6.97 -2.12
N ASP A 65 -29.81 -8.26 -1.99
CA ASP A 65 -28.67 -8.67 -1.17
C ASP A 65 -27.39 -8.78 -1.99
N THR A 66 -26.25 -8.41 -1.41
CA THR A 66 -24.94 -8.50 -2.05
C THR A 66 -24.09 -9.54 -1.36
N PHE A 67 -23.13 -10.11 -2.06
CA PHE A 67 -22.24 -11.12 -1.47
C PHE A 67 -21.42 -10.54 -0.30
N GLY A 68 -20.98 -9.28 -0.37
CA GLY A 68 -20.33 -8.61 0.76
C GLY A 68 -21.24 -8.44 1.99
N ASN A 69 -22.53 -8.15 1.79
CA ASN A 69 -23.51 -8.09 2.89
C ASN A 69 -23.76 -9.47 3.49
N PHE A 70 -23.81 -10.52 2.66
CA PHE A 70 -23.89 -11.90 3.12
C PHE A 70 -22.71 -12.26 4.03
N ILE A 71 -21.48 -11.97 3.62
CA ILE A 71 -20.27 -12.21 4.42
C ILE A 71 -20.35 -11.46 5.75
N THR A 72 -20.66 -10.16 5.70
CA THR A 72 -20.65 -9.34 6.93
C THR A 72 -21.65 -9.84 7.99
N ARG A 73 -22.81 -10.35 7.58
CA ARG A 73 -23.81 -10.87 8.53
C ARG A 73 -23.42 -12.22 9.11
N ASN A 74 -22.75 -13.06 8.31
CA ASN A 74 -22.47 -14.45 8.65
C ASN A 74 -21.07 -14.69 9.21
N ALA A 75 -20.16 -13.71 9.11
CA ALA A 75 -18.85 -13.75 9.76
C ALA A 75 -18.96 -13.43 11.27
N GLN A 76 -17.85 -13.65 11.99
CA GLN A 76 -17.67 -13.19 13.36
C GLN A 76 -17.33 -11.68 13.33
N PRO A 77 -18.07 -10.83 14.06
CA PRO A 77 -17.81 -9.39 14.10
C PRO A 77 -16.53 -9.06 14.88
N CYS A 78 -15.93 -7.89 14.61
CA CYS A 78 -14.69 -7.46 15.28
C CYS A 78 -14.83 -7.34 16.81
N SER A 79 -16.02 -6.97 17.29
CA SER A 79 -16.33 -6.83 18.72
C SER A 79 -16.29 -8.16 19.48
N GLU A 80 -16.52 -9.28 18.81
CA GLU A 80 -16.45 -10.62 19.40
C GLU A 80 -15.07 -11.25 19.17
N MET A 81 -14.46 -10.97 18.00
CA MET A 81 -13.16 -11.50 17.62
C MET A 81 -12.01 -10.90 18.46
N ILE A 82 -12.07 -9.60 18.78
CA ILE A 82 -11.01 -8.92 19.53
C ILE A 82 -11.48 -8.68 20.96
N ALA A 83 -11.09 -9.59 21.85
CA ALA A 83 -11.55 -9.63 23.23
C ALA A 83 -10.91 -8.53 24.11
N MET A 84 -9.66 -8.15 23.81
CA MET A 84 -8.94 -7.11 24.56
C MET A 84 -7.99 -6.34 23.64
N CYS A 85 -7.93 -5.01 23.84
CA CYS A 85 -7.01 -4.12 23.16
C CYS A 85 -6.29 -3.21 24.15
N GLN A 86 -4.98 -3.18 24.03
CA GLN A 86 -4.12 -2.25 24.76
C GLN A 86 -3.21 -1.54 23.76
N TRP A 87 -3.25 -0.21 23.79
CA TRP A 87 -2.42 0.65 22.96
C TRP A 87 -1.66 1.61 23.86
N ASP A 88 -0.34 1.67 23.70
CA ASP A 88 0.52 2.56 24.50
C ASP A 88 0.27 2.42 26.02
N GLN A 89 0.32 1.18 26.51
CA GLN A 89 0.05 0.80 27.90
C GLN A 89 -1.38 1.07 28.40
N THR A 90 -2.22 1.76 27.62
CA THR A 90 -3.61 2.09 27.98
C THR A 90 -4.59 1.05 27.44
N LEU A 91 -5.39 0.47 28.35
CA LEU A 91 -6.49 -0.39 27.97
C LEU A 91 -7.56 0.47 27.29
N THR A 92 -7.95 0.09 26.07
CA THR A 92 -8.93 0.84 25.27
C THR A 92 -9.98 -0.11 24.71
N THR A 93 -11.18 0.40 24.48
CA THR A 93 -12.26 -0.29 23.77
C THR A 93 -11.83 -0.62 22.33
N CYS A 94 -11.84 -1.90 21.97
CA CYS A 94 -11.38 -2.38 20.66
C CYS A 94 -12.16 -1.79 19.49
N THR A 95 -13.46 -1.57 19.67
CA THR A 95 -14.36 -0.95 18.68
C THR A 95 -13.95 0.47 18.30
N ASP A 96 -13.18 1.16 19.15
CA ASP A 96 -12.73 2.53 18.90
C ASP A 96 -11.40 2.57 18.14
N LEU A 97 -10.69 1.43 18.09
CA LEU A 97 -9.38 1.29 17.47
C LEU A 97 -9.44 0.60 16.10
N PHE A 98 -10.35 -0.37 15.93
CA PHE A 98 -10.45 -1.21 14.75
C PHE A 98 -11.66 -0.85 13.90
N ARG A 99 -11.47 -0.88 12.57
CA ARG A 99 -12.54 -0.78 11.58
C ARG A 99 -12.81 -2.14 10.95
N GLU A 100 -14.07 -2.38 10.61
CA GLU A 100 -14.46 -3.52 9.79
C GLU A 100 -14.17 -3.24 8.31
N VAL A 101 -13.43 -4.15 7.69
CA VAL A 101 -13.04 -4.10 6.27
C VAL A 101 -13.32 -5.45 5.62
N LEU A 102 -13.95 -5.43 4.45
CA LEU A 102 -14.17 -6.60 3.61
C LEU A 102 -12.97 -6.77 2.67
N LEU A 103 -12.29 -7.90 2.80
CA LEU A 103 -11.07 -8.24 2.07
C LEU A 103 -11.21 -9.63 1.41
N ASP A 104 -10.14 -10.07 0.76
CA ASP A 104 -10.04 -11.38 0.10
C ASP A 104 -10.22 -12.59 1.03
N GLU A 105 -10.08 -12.39 2.35
CA GLU A 105 -10.30 -13.38 3.42
C GLU A 105 -11.66 -13.23 4.14
N GLY A 106 -12.58 -12.40 3.62
CA GLY A 106 -13.89 -12.14 4.22
C GLY A 106 -13.94 -10.87 5.07
N LEU A 107 -14.59 -10.93 6.24
CA LEU A 107 -14.68 -9.81 7.17
C LEU A 107 -13.44 -9.76 8.08
N CYS A 108 -12.74 -8.63 8.05
CA CYS A 108 -11.51 -8.42 8.79
C CYS A 108 -11.55 -7.11 9.59
N CYS A 109 -10.64 -6.99 10.55
CA CYS A 109 -10.52 -5.86 11.45
C CYS A 109 -9.20 -5.15 11.23
N SER A 110 -9.24 -3.88 10.85
CA SER A 110 -8.04 -3.10 10.56
C SER A 110 -7.82 -1.99 11.58
N PHE A 111 -6.68 -2.03 12.26
CA PHE A 111 -6.16 -0.98 13.12
C PHE A 111 -5.35 0.02 12.31
N ASN A 112 -5.52 1.31 12.60
CA ASN A 112 -4.68 2.40 12.10
C ASN A 112 -4.59 2.55 10.57
N ILE A 113 -5.57 2.04 9.83
CA ILE A 113 -5.72 2.33 8.40
C ILE A 113 -6.14 3.79 8.20
N ALA A 114 -5.67 4.42 7.11
CA ALA A 114 -6.13 5.75 6.75
C ALA A 114 -7.64 5.75 6.50
N HIS A 115 -8.29 6.90 6.64
CA HIS A 115 -9.74 6.95 6.47
C HIS A 115 -10.12 6.62 5.01
N PRO A 116 -11.19 5.84 4.76
CA PRO A 116 -11.62 5.50 3.41
C PRO A 116 -11.75 6.70 2.45
N PHE A 117 -12.29 7.85 2.91
CA PHE A 117 -12.37 9.07 2.08
C PHE A 117 -11.02 9.65 1.65
N LEU A 118 -9.90 9.29 2.30
CA LEU A 118 -8.53 9.71 1.93
C LEU A 118 -7.84 8.68 1.02
N ILE A 119 -8.31 7.44 1.03
CA ILE A 119 -7.75 6.34 0.24
C ILE A 119 -8.44 6.25 -1.13
N TYR A 120 -9.76 6.44 -1.17
CA TYR A 120 -10.60 6.18 -2.35
C TYR A 120 -11.14 7.47 -2.98
N LYS A 121 -11.31 7.49 -4.31
CA LYS A 121 -11.82 8.63 -5.10
C LYS A 121 -13.35 8.64 -5.28
N GLY A 122 -14.07 7.64 -4.79
CA GLY A 122 -15.52 7.49 -4.98
C GLY A 122 -16.19 6.70 -3.85
N ASP A 123 -17.37 6.15 -4.13
CA ASP A 123 -18.14 5.36 -3.17
C ASP A 123 -17.39 4.09 -2.77
N TYR A 124 -17.10 3.94 -1.49
CA TYR A 124 -16.44 2.77 -0.93
C TYR A 124 -17.45 1.85 -0.26
N SER A 125 -17.58 0.62 -0.76
CA SER A 125 -18.45 -0.42 -0.18
C SER A 125 -17.69 -1.46 0.65
N MET A 126 -16.35 -1.34 0.73
CA MET A 126 -15.45 -2.33 1.34
C MET A 126 -15.12 -2.05 2.82
N SER A 127 -15.48 -0.89 3.37
CA SER A 127 -15.24 -0.57 4.78
C SER A 127 -16.53 -0.14 5.46
N ARG A 128 -16.81 -0.75 6.61
CA ARG A 128 -17.87 -0.30 7.51
C ARG A 128 -17.19 0.35 8.71
N ASP A 129 -17.40 1.65 8.83
CA ASP A 129 -16.89 2.39 9.97
C ASP A 129 -17.91 2.36 11.10
N PHE A 130 -17.67 1.49 12.07
CA PHE A 130 -18.39 1.49 13.35
C PHE A 130 -17.63 2.26 14.42
N THR A 131 -16.43 2.82 14.12
CA THR A 131 -15.78 3.72 15.06
C THR A 131 -16.76 4.86 15.28
N THR A 132 -17.18 4.99 16.53
CA THR A 132 -18.27 5.88 16.90
C THR A 132 -18.03 7.25 16.29
N ILE A 133 -19.09 7.84 15.74
CA ILE A 133 -19.18 9.25 15.34
C ILE A 133 -19.06 10.16 16.60
N ASP A 134 -18.40 9.70 17.66
CA ASP A 134 -17.79 10.57 18.64
C ASP A 134 -16.58 11.20 17.97
N SER A 135 -16.85 12.30 17.25
CA SER A 135 -16.02 13.35 16.62
C SER A 135 -14.64 13.72 17.22
N GLN A 136 -14.00 12.84 17.97
CA GLN A 136 -12.78 13.06 18.74
C GLN A 136 -11.52 12.67 17.96
N TRP A 137 -11.59 11.72 17.02
CA TRP A 137 -10.45 11.28 16.22
C TRP A 137 -10.50 11.89 14.82
N ILE A 138 -9.49 12.69 14.49
CA ILE A 138 -9.46 13.42 13.22
C ILE A 138 -8.62 12.64 12.18
N PRO A 139 -9.18 12.31 11.01
CA PRO A 139 -8.43 11.75 9.90
C PRO A 139 -7.41 12.75 9.38
N ILE A 140 -6.16 12.32 9.25
CA ILE A 140 -5.08 13.11 8.68
C ILE A 140 -4.67 12.51 7.35
N ASP A 141 -4.55 13.40 6.38
CA ASP A 141 -3.97 13.08 5.09
C ASP A 141 -2.45 12.89 5.25
N TRP A 142 -2.04 11.62 5.29
CA TRP A 142 -0.66 11.19 5.43
C TRP A 142 -0.32 10.28 4.27
N HIS A 143 0.82 10.51 3.64
CA HIS A 143 1.41 9.59 2.67
C HIS A 143 2.95 9.69 2.72
N PRO A 144 3.69 8.66 2.23
CA PRO A 144 5.14 8.58 2.42
C PRO A 144 5.97 9.77 1.89
N GLU A 145 5.46 10.49 0.88
CA GLU A 145 6.16 11.62 0.24
C GLU A 145 6.04 12.93 1.04
N ASN A 146 4.85 13.27 1.58
CA ASN A 146 4.66 14.50 2.35
C ASN A 146 4.80 14.29 3.87
N GLY A 147 4.67 13.05 4.34
CA GLY A 147 4.68 12.72 5.76
C GLY A 147 3.50 13.34 6.52
N TYR A 148 3.71 13.62 7.80
CA TYR A 148 2.69 14.25 8.64
C TYR A 148 2.69 15.78 8.46
N PRO A 149 1.51 16.42 8.45
CA PRO A 149 1.39 17.87 8.58
C PRO A 149 2.10 18.39 9.84
N LYS A 150 2.58 19.64 9.78
CA LYS A 150 3.28 20.28 10.92
C LYS A 150 2.35 20.47 12.13
N ASP A 151 1.10 20.87 11.86
CA ASP A 151 0.09 21.11 12.88
C ASP A 151 -0.83 19.88 12.99
N LEU A 152 -0.57 19.05 14.00
CA LEU A 152 -1.37 17.85 14.27
C LEU A 152 -2.36 18.12 15.40
N PRO A 153 -3.63 17.69 15.27
CA PRO A 153 -4.57 17.77 16.37
C PRO A 153 -4.20 16.78 17.49
N LYS A 154 -4.81 16.92 18.67
CA LYS A 154 -4.48 16.07 19.83
C LYS A 154 -4.78 14.58 19.61
N ARG A 155 -5.81 14.27 18.84
CA ARG A 155 -6.28 12.91 18.54
C ARG A 155 -6.46 12.77 17.04
N PHE A 156 -5.57 12.02 16.42
CA PHE A 156 -5.56 11.81 14.97
C PHE A 156 -5.26 10.37 14.60
N TYR A 157 -5.59 10.02 13.35
CA TYR A 157 -5.14 8.80 12.73
C TYR A 157 -4.82 9.05 11.23
N PRO A 158 -3.85 8.33 10.64
CA PRO A 158 -3.04 7.26 11.22
C PRO A 158 -2.14 7.73 12.38
N ARG A 159 -2.17 7.00 13.49
CA ARG A 159 -1.42 7.23 14.72
C ARG A 159 0.07 6.98 14.48
N LYS A 160 0.91 7.82 15.06
CA LYS A 160 2.37 7.64 15.08
C LYS A 160 2.77 6.48 15.97
N ALA A 161 3.94 5.90 15.72
CA ALA A 161 4.55 5.01 16.71
C ALA A 161 4.91 5.81 17.97
N VAL A 162 4.62 5.26 19.16
CA VAL A 162 4.93 5.95 20.43
C VAL A 162 6.40 5.77 20.79
N GLY A 163 6.94 4.58 20.54
CA GLY A 163 8.34 4.26 20.78
C GLY A 163 8.62 2.77 20.58
N SER A 164 9.71 2.30 21.17
CA SER A 164 10.14 0.91 21.13
C SER A 164 9.71 0.14 22.38
N GLY A 165 9.62 -1.17 22.24
CA GLY A 165 9.27 -2.10 23.31
C GLY A 165 7.79 -2.50 23.27
N ILE A 166 7.48 -3.63 23.90
CA ILE A 166 6.13 -4.24 23.90
C ILE A 166 5.11 -3.28 24.52
N SER A 167 5.48 -2.59 25.59
CA SER A 167 4.63 -1.64 26.31
C SER A 167 4.14 -0.48 25.44
N ASN A 168 4.98 -0.02 24.50
CA ASN A 168 4.70 1.12 23.62
C ASN A 168 4.15 0.68 22.25
N GLY A 169 3.71 -0.57 22.15
CA GLY A 169 3.12 -1.18 20.96
C GLY A 169 1.62 -1.40 21.08
N LEU A 170 1.13 -2.32 20.25
CA LEU A 170 -0.24 -2.82 20.26
C LEU A 170 -0.26 -4.23 20.84
N THR A 171 -1.02 -4.44 21.91
CA THR A 171 -1.24 -5.74 22.53
C THR A 171 -2.71 -6.12 22.38
N LEU A 172 -2.97 -7.32 21.88
CA LEU A 172 -4.31 -7.81 21.57
C LEU A 172 -4.53 -9.21 22.14
N VAL A 173 -5.76 -9.49 22.54
CA VAL A 173 -6.24 -10.86 22.78
C VAL A 173 -7.35 -11.13 21.77
N LEU A 174 -7.13 -12.12 20.91
CA LEU A 174 -8.10 -12.54 19.91
C LEU A 174 -8.83 -13.78 20.39
N ASN A 175 -10.12 -13.88 20.08
CA ASN A 175 -10.98 -15.02 20.41
C ASN A 175 -11.48 -15.68 19.13
N GLY A 176 -11.04 -16.92 18.89
CA GLY A 176 -11.43 -17.69 17.72
C GLY A 176 -12.88 -18.16 17.77
N ASP A 177 -13.41 -18.47 18.96
CA ASP A 177 -14.67 -19.21 19.15
C ASP A 177 -14.73 -20.48 18.27
N ILE A 178 -13.83 -21.45 18.52
CA ILE A 178 -13.68 -22.69 17.73
C ILE A 178 -15.01 -23.43 17.57
N ASP A 179 -15.86 -23.41 18.60
CA ASP A 179 -17.16 -24.10 18.56
C ASP A 179 -18.08 -23.57 17.46
N ASP A 180 -17.93 -22.29 17.09
CA ASP A 180 -18.67 -21.63 16.02
C ASP A 180 -17.98 -21.69 14.65
N TYR A 181 -16.87 -22.41 14.51
CA TYR A 181 -16.22 -22.61 13.21
C TYR A 181 -17.09 -23.43 12.27
N TYR A 182 -17.47 -22.87 11.13
CA TYR A 182 -18.12 -23.64 10.07
C TYR A 182 -17.12 -24.17 9.06
N CYS A 183 -16.23 -23.30 8.58
CA CYS A 183 -15.20 -23.64 7.59
C CYS A 183 -14.00 -22.69 7.75
N SER A 184 -12.79 -23.26 7.64
CA SER A 184 -11.55 -22.50 7.72
C SER A 184 -10.98 -22.25 6.33
N SER A 185 -10.36 -21.09 6.14
CA SER A 185 -9.57 -20.76 4.95
C SER A 185 -8.23 -21.49 4.88
N THR A 186 -7.81 -22.11 5.98
CA THR A 186 -6.60 -22.94 6.04
C THR A 186 -6.91 -24.31 6.64
N ASN A 187 -5.92 -25.20 6.72
CA ASN A 187 -6.08 -26.54 7.30
C ASN A 187 -6.20 -26.54 8.84
N GLY A 188 -6.30 -25.38 9.50
CA GLY A 188 -6.45 -25.26 10.95
C GLY A 188 -7.17 -23.99 11.39
N PRO A 189 -7.49 -23.86 12.69
CA PRO A 189 -8.06 -22.64 13.26
C PRO A 189 -6.99 -21.61 13.61
N GLY A 190 -7.38 -20.34 13.64
CA GLY A 190 -6.48 -19.24 13.95
C GLY A 190 -6.84 -17.96 13.22
N PHE A 191 -5.85 -17.08 13.11
CA PHE A 191 -6.01 -15.76 12.49
C PHE A 191 -4.92 -15.52 11.46
N LYS A 192 -5.23 -14.74 10.42
CA LYS A 192 -4.22 -14.15 9.54
C LYS A 192 -4.03 -12.68 9.91
N VAL A 193 -2.78 -12.25 10.05
CA VAL A 193 -2.41 -10.88 10.39
C VAL A 193 -1.47 -10.32 9.36
N GLN A 194 -1.74 -9.11 8.88
CA GLN A 194 -0.84 -8.39 7.98
C GLN A 194 -0.53 -6.99 8.52
N LEU A 195 0.75 -6.64 8.45
CA LEU A 195 1.26 -5.30 8.72
C LEU A 195 1.47 -4.59 7.38
N HIS A 196 0.81 -3.46 7.18
CA HIS A 196 0.89 -2.71 5.93
C HIS A 196 0.90 -1.21 6.16
N ASN A 197 1.14 -0.48 5.07
CA ASN A 197 1.10 0.97 5.06
C ASN A 197 -0.37 1.46 5.22
N PRO A 198 -0.65 2.52 6.00
CA PRO A 198 -2.00 3.06 6.17
C PRO A 198 -2.76 3.43 4.89
N ILE A 199 -2.07 3.73 3.80
CA ILE A 199 -2.71 4.06 2.50
C ILE A 199 -2.79 2.86 1.54
N ASP A 200 -2.23 1.71 1.92
CA ASP A 200 -2.30 0.48 1.11
C ASP A 200 -3.58 -0.30 1.42
N SER A 201 -4.20 -0.84 0.38
CA SER A 201 -5.22 -1.89 0.54
C SER A 201 -4.54 -3.24 0.87
N PRO A 202 -4.87 -3.89 1.99
CA PRO A 202 -4.29 -5.19 2.34
C PRO A 202 -4.82 -6.33 1.45
N GLN A 203 -3.97 -7.34 1.24
CA GLN A 203 -4.30 -8.62 0.58
C GLN A 203 -3.87 -9.74 1.51
N ILE A 204 -4.82 -10.32 2.23
CA ILE A 204 -4.56 -11.19 3.38
C ILE A 204 -4.48 -12.66 2.97
N LYS A 205 -5.18 -13.07 1.91
CA LYS A 205 -5.32 -14.48 1.52
C LYS A 205 -3.97 -15.16 1.36
N GLU A 206 -3.07 -14.55 0.59
CA GLU A 206 -1.75 -15.11 0.25
C GLU A 206 -0.59 -14.57 1.11
N THR A 207 -0.65 -13.30 1.55
CA THR A 207 0.48 -12.65 2.25
C THR A 207 0.25 -12.44 3.75
N GLY A 208 -0.90 -12.85 4.26
CA GLY A 208 -1.22 -12.82 5.68
C GLY A 208 -0.37 -13.80 6.48
N LEU A 209 0.07 -13.35 7.66
CA LEU A 209 0.89 -14.15 8.57
C LEU A 209 -0.03 -14.89 9.54
N SER A 210 0.07 -16.22 9.55
CA SER A 210 -0.76 -17.07 10.42
C SER A 210 -0.39 -16.94 11.89
N VAL A 211 -1.42 -16.81 12.73
CA VAL A 211 -1.35 -16.79 14.19
C VAL A 211 -2.21 -17.92 14.73
N SER A 212 -1.58 -18.80 15.51
CA SER A 212 -2.23 -19.97 16.12
C SER A 212 -2.88 -19.63 17.45
N LEU A 213 -3.98 -20.31 17.75
CA LEU A 213 -4.65 -20.28 19.05
C LEU A 213 -3.81 -21.01 20.11
N GLY A 214 -3.89 -20.58 21.36
CA GLY A 214 -3.10 -21.10 22.48
C GLY A 214 -1.66 -20.58 22.56
N TYR A 215 -1.27 -19.63 21.70
CA TYR A 215 0.07 -19.06 21.66
C TYR A 215 0.06 -17.55 21.90
N GLN A 216 1.15 -17.08 22.50
CA GLN A 216 1.57 -15.70 22.50
C GLN A 216 2.51 -15.47 21.31
N THR A 217 2.05 -14.68 20.34
CA THR A 217 2.79 -14.34 19.13
C THR A 217 3.25 -12.89 19.19
N SER A 218 4.56 -12.68 19.05
CA SER A 218 5.22 -11.37 19.06
C SER A 218 5.70 -11.00 17.66
N PHE A 219 5.15 -9.92 17.12
CA PHE A 219 5.55 -9.29 15.86
C PHE A 219 6.52 -8.15 16.14
N ARG A 220 7.80 -8.39 15.87
CA ARG A 220 8.84 -7.36 15.93
C ARG A 220 8.89 -6.63 14.60
N ILE A 221 8.41 -5.39 14.57
CA ILE A 221 8.32 -4.60 13.33
C ILE A 221 9.73 -4.18 12.88
N ASN A 222 10.06 -4.45 11.62
CA ASN A 222 11.17 -3.81 10.93
C ASN A 222 10.60 -2.87 9.86
N ALA A 223 10.70 -1.55 10.07
CA ALA A 223 10.31 -0.55 9.08
C ALA A 223 11.41 -0.38 8.03
N ILE A 224 11.01 -0.32 6.77
CA ILE A 224 11.88 -0.07 5.62
C ILE A 224 11.27 1.13 4.90
N LYS A 225 12.02 2.23 4.85
CA LYS A 225 11.62 3.44 4.13
C LYS A 225 12.58 3.68 2.99
N ASP A 226 12.02 3.79 1.79
CA ASP A 226 12.73 4.21 0.60
C ASP A 226 12.35 5.66 0.30
N GLU A 227 13.33 6.53 0.13
CA GLU A 227 13.14 7.94 -0.20
C GLU A 227 13.95 8.29 -1.46
N ALA A 228 13.41 9.16 -2.31
CA ALA A 228 14.09 9.59 -3.52
C ALA A 228 14.39 11.09 -3.45
N GLN A 229 15.64 11.46 -3.79
CA GLN A 229 16.00 12.87 -3.85
C GLN A 229 15.17 13.60 -4.93
N PRO A 230 14.74 14.85 -4.71
CA PRO A 230 13.92 15.60 -5.69
C PRO A 230 14.55 15.73 -7.08
N THR A 231 15.89 15.69 -7.17
CA THR A 231 16.64 15.71 -8.44
C THR A 231 16.33 14.51 -9.34
N LEU A 232 15.85 13.38 -8.80
CA LEU A 232 15.41 12.22 -9.59
C LEU A 232 14.14 12.47 -10.39
N ARG A 233 13.39 13.55 -10.11
CA ARG A 233 12.20 13.91 -10.90
C ARG A 233 12.54 14.25 -12.35
N SER A 234 13.77 14.68 -12.67
CA SER A 234 14.18 14.95 -14.05
C SER A 234 14.48 13.69 -14.86
N ILE A 235 14.60 12.53 -14.21
CA ILE A 235 14.88 11.24 -14.86
C ILE A 235 13.55 10.54 -15.14
N SER A 236 13.44 9.89 -16.30
CA SER A 236 12.23 9.18 -16.70
C SER A 236 11.88 8.07 -15.68
N PRO A 237 10.59 7.79 -15.42
CA PRO A 237 10.19 6.71 -14.50
C PRO A 237 10.76 5.33 -14.87
N LYS A 238 10.94 5.07 -16.17
CA LYS A 238 11.51 3.82 -16.69
C LYS A 238 12.99 3.67 -16.33
N ASP A 239 13.77 4.75 -16.36
CA ASP A 239 15.21 4.65 -16.04
C ASP A 239 15.45 4.59 -14.53
N ARG A 240 14.67 5.33 -13.75
CA ARG A 240 14.80 5.37 -12.29
C ARG A 240 14.02 4.28 -11.54
N GLN A 241 13.18 3.51 -12.25
CA GLN A 241 12.43 2.36 -11.73
C GLN A 241 11.50 2.68 -10.54
N CYS A 242 10.91 3.88 -10.50
CA CYS A 242 9.91 4.26 -9.48
C CYS A 242 9.00 5.41 -9.95
N TYR A 243 7.81 5.50 -9.35
CA TYR A 243 6.85 6.59 -9.56
C TYR A 243 6.72 7.50 -8.34
N PHE A 244 6.63 8.81 -8.57
CA PHE A 244 6.16 9.78 -7.58
C PHE A 244 4.62 9.76 -7.54
N SER A 245 4.03 10.20 -6.42
CA SER A 245 2.58 10.08 -6.21
C SER A 245 1.74 10.81 -7.28
N ASN A 246 2.29 11.83 -7.94
CA ASN A 246 1.59 12.66 -8.93
C ASN A 246 1.76 12.22 -10.39
N GLU A 247 2.60 11.23 -10.70
CA GLU A 247 2.91 10.89 -12.10
C GLU A 247 2.01 9.81 -12.67
N ARG A 248 1.55 8.86 -11.83
CA ARG A 248 0.65 7.78 -12.23
C ARG A 248 -0.62 7.82 -11.39
N PRO A 249 -1.63 8.61 -11.78
CA PRO A 249 -2.91 8.61 -11.07
C PRO A 249 -3.60 7.27 -11.24
N LEU A 250 -4.11 6.73 -10.13
CA LEU A 250 -4.95 5.53 -10.10
C LEU A 250 -6.44 5.89 -10.28
N SER A 251 -7.26 4.93 -10.70
CA SER A 251 -8.67 5.17 -11.04
C SER A 251 -9.55 5.24 -9.78
N TYR A 252 -9.35 4.29 -8.87
CA TYR A 252 -10.09 4.12 -7.63
C TYR A 252 -9.35 4.70 -6.42
N PHE A 253 -8.02 4.55 -6.37
CA PHE A 253 -7.20 5.04 -5.26
C PHE A 253 -6.72 6.48 -5.46
N GLN A 254 -6.61 7.25 -4.36
CA GLN A 254 -6.06 8.61 -4.37
C GLN A 254 -4.56 8.63 -4.55
N TYR A 255 -3.86 7.75 -3.83
CA TYR A 255 -2.41 7.67 -3.83
C TYR A 255 -1.91 6.45 -4.60
N TYR A 256 -0.89 6.68 -5.44
CA TYR A 256 -0.16 5.61 -6.08
C TYR A 256 0.69 4.86 -5.04
N THR A 257 0.39 3.57 -4.88
CA THR A 257 1.30 2.60 -4.29
C THR A 257 1.34 1.39 -5.19
N ARG A 258 2.41 0.59 -5.10
CA ARG A 258 2.54 -0.61 -5.92
C ARG A 258 1.37 -1.57 -5.71
N ARG A 259 0.96 -1.79 -4.45
CA ARG A 259 -0.16 -2.67 -4.10
C ARG A 259 -1.50 -2.17 -4.65
N ASN A 260 -1.77 -0.87 -4.51
CA ASN A 260 -2.99 -0.26 -5.04
C ASN A 260 -3.05 -0.37 -6.57
N CYS A 261 -1.90 -0.22 -7.26
CA CYS A 261 -1.79 -0.42 -8.71
C CYS A 261 -2.06 -1.87 -9.11
N GLU A 262 -1.43 -2.84 -8.45
CA GLU A 262 -1.64 -4.27 -8.71
C GLU A 262 -3.10 -4.69 -8.46
N SER A 263 -3.75 -4.10 -7.45
CA SER A 263 -5.18 -4.33 -7.16
C SER A 263 -6.12 -3.79 -8.26
N GLU A 264 -5.80 -2.65 -8.89
CA GLU A 264 -6.55 -2.17 -10.06
C GLU A 264 -6.31 -3.04 -11.30
N CYS A 265 -5.11 -3.60 -11.47
CA CYS A 265 -4.84 -4.57 -12.54
C CYS A 265 -5.71 -5.83 -12.35
N ASP A 266 -5.80 -6.36 -11.13
CA ASP A 266 -6.65 -7.52 -10.83
C ASP A 266 -8.13 -7.21 -11.03
N ALA A 267 -8.61 -6.03 -10.62
CA ALA A 267 -9.99 -5.62 -10.87
C ALA A 267 -10.32 -5.54 -12.38
N ASN A 268 -9.41 -4.99 -13.19
CA ASN A 268 -9.56 -4.93 -14.64
C ASN A 268 -9.56 -6.32 -15.29
N PHE A 269 -8.74 -7.25 -14.78
CA PHE A 269 -8.72 -8.63 -15.25
C PHE A 269 -10.09 -9.31 -15.03
N PHE A 270 -10.64 -9.26 -13.82
CA PHE A 270 -11.96 -9.85 -13.55
C PHE A 270 -13.07 -9.18 -14.35
N LEU A 271 -13.00 -7.86 -14.52
CA LEU A 271 -13.97 -7.12 -15.32
C LEU A 271 -13.94 -7.55 -16.79
N ARG A 272 -12.76 -7.76 -17.39
CA ARG A 272 -12.63 -8.21 -18.78
C ARG A 272 -13.07 -9.66 -18.97
N THR A 273 -12.72 -10.55 -18.04
CA THR A 273 -12.96 -12.00 -18.17
C THR A 273 -14.38 -12.40 -17.78
N CYS A 274 -14.89 -11.86 -16.66
CA CYS A 274 -16.19 -12.25 -16.09
C CYS A 274 -17.27 -11.16 -16.13
N ASN A 275 -16.97 -9.96 -16.67
CA ASN A 275 -17.88 -8.79 -16.69
C ASN A 275 -18.36 -8.35 -15.30
N CYS A 276 -17.64 -8.69 -14.24
CA CYS A 276 -17.94 -8.31 -12.86
C CYS A 276 -16.67 -8.13 -12.04
N ILE A 277 -16.74 -7.38 -10.95
CA ILE A 277 -15.62 -7.17 -10.02
C ILE A 277 -15.91 -7.89 -8.69
N PRO A 278 -15.01 -8.76 -8.19
CA PRO A 278 -15.13 -9.37 -6.86
C PRO A 278 -15.32 -8.32 -5.75
N TYR A 279 -16.04 -8.70 -4.69
CA TYR A 279 -16.45 -7.79 -3.61
C TYR A 279 -15.30 -7.08 -2.86
N HIS A 280 -14.11 -7.69 -2.84
CA HIS A 280 -12.92 -7.19 -2.14
C HIS A 280 -11.99 -6.35 -3.02
N LEU A 281 -12.29 -6.23 -4.33
CA LEU A 281 -11.48 -5.50 -5.29
C LEU A 281 -12.04 -4.10 -5.57
N PRO A 282 -11.16 -3.16 -5.97
CA PRO A 282 -11.54 -1.78 -6.24
C PRO A 282 -12.50 -1.66 -7.42
N LYS A 283 -13.53 -0.81 -7.27
CA LYS A 283 -14.43 -0.47 -8.37
C LYS A 283 -13.76 0.53 -9.32
N VAL A 284 -12.96 0.01 -10.25
CA VAL A 284 -12.22 0.79 -11.25
C VAL A 284 -13.14 1.62 -12.17
N ILE A 285 -14.38 1.17 -12.38
CA ILE A 285 -15.42 1.88 -13.14
C ILE A 285 -16.65 2.03 -12.24
N ALA A 286 -17.20 3.25 -12.16
CA ALA A 286 -18.35 3.56 -11.28
C ALA A 286 -19.59 2.68 -11.55
N ASN A 287 -19.82 2.32 -12.82
CA ASN A 287 -20.95 1.49 -13.25
C ASN A 287 -20.63 -0.02 -13.31
N ALA A 288 -19.46 -0.45 -12.85
CA ALA A 288 -19.12 -1.88 -12.85
C ALA A 288 -19.99 -2.65 -11.83
N THR A 289 -20.46 -3.81 -12.24
CA THR A 289 -21.24 -4.74 -11.41
C THR A 289 -20.32 -5.48 -10.45
N ILE A 290 -20.77 -5.67 -9.20
CA ILE A 290 -20.07 -6.55 -8.25
C ILE A 290 -20.47 -7.99 -8.58
N CYS A 291 -19.51 -8.92 -8.56
CA CYS A 291 -19.78 -10.33 -8.80
C CYS A 291 -20.79 -10.90 -7.78
N TYR A 292 -21.75 -11.66 -8.29
CA TYR A 292 -22.77 -12.36 -7.52
C TYR A 292 -22.84 -13.82 -7.93
N ILE A 293 -23.85 -14.57 -7.47
CA ILE A 293 -23.97 -16.02 -7.61
C ILE A 293 -23.82 -16.50 -9.06
N GLU A 294 -24.39 -15.76 -10.02
CA GLU A 294 -24.30 -16.06 -11.45
C GLU A 294 -22.88 -16.01 -12.02
N HIS A 295 -21.97 -15.31 -11.35
CA HIS A 295 -20.59 -15.12 -11.78
C HIS A 295 -19.57 -15.96 -11.00
N PHE A 296 -19.99 -16.67 -9.95
CA PHE A 296 -19.05 -17.40 -9.07
C PHE A 296 -18.29 -18.51 -9.81
N ASP A 297 -18.94 -19.21 -10.75
CA ASP A 297 -18.27 -20.24 -11.56
C ASP A 297 -17.12 -19.62 -12.38
N CYS A 298 -17.38 -18.49 -13.06
CA CYS A 298 -16.35 -17.74 -13.81
C CYS A 298 -15.25 -17.22 -12.88
N GLN A 299 -15.60 -16.69 -11.71
CA GLN A 299 -14.61 -16.18 -10.76
C GLN A 299 -13.66 -17.30 -10.28
N VAL A 300 -14.17 -18.49 -9.96
CA VAL A 300 -13.33 -19.64 -9.56
C VAL A 300 -12.38 -20.06 -10.68
N GLU A 301 -12.86 -20.05 -11.93
CA GLU A 301 -12.04 -20.39 -13.09
C GLU A 301 -10.96 -19.32 -13.35
N ALA A 302 -11.32 -18.04 -13.31
CA ALA A 302 -10.40 -16.93 -13.48
C ALA A 302 -9.35 -16.84 -12.36
N GLU A 303 -9.70 -17.17 -11.11
CA GLU A 303 -8.75 -17.28 -9.99
C GLU A 303 -7.72 -18.40 -10.20
N LYS A 304 -8.04 -19.43 -10.99
CA LYS A 304 -7.10 -20.51 -11.35
C LYS A 304 -6.19 -20.10 -12.52
N ASP A 305 -6.61 -19.15 -13.36
CA ASP A 305 -5.83 -18.67 -14.49
C ASP A 305 -4.83 -17.58 -14.08
N TYR A 306 -3.69 -18.01 -13.58
CA TYR A 306 -2.56 -17.13 -13.24
C TYR A 306 -1.77 -16.64 -14.47
N THR A 307 -2.11 -17.09 -15.68
CA THR A 307 -1.25 -16.92 -16.87
C THR A 307 -1.69 -15.82 -17.82
N ASP A 308 -2.68 -15.00 -17.43
CA ASP A 308 -3.16 -13.91 -18.28
C ASP A 308 -2.02 -12.91 -18.65
N PRO A 309 -1.69 -12.77 -19.94
CA PRO A 309 -0.56 -11.96 -20.37
C PRO A 309 -0.80 -10.46 -20.17
N GLU A 310 -2.05 -10.00 -20.27
CA GLU A 310 -2.38 -8.57 -20.10
C GLU A 310 -2.31 -8.15 -18.63
N ASN A 311 -2.82 -8.95 -17.71
CA ASN A 311 -2.71 -8.71 -16.27
C ASN A 311 -1.25 -8.77 -15.82
N SER A 312 -0.50 -9.77 -16.30
CA SER A 312 0.94 -9.88 -16.04
C SER A 312 1.70 -8.64 -16.51
N LYS A 313 1.38 -8.13 -17.71
CA LYS A 313 1.96 -6.90 -18.24
C LYS A 313 1.57 -5.67 -17.39
N CYS A 314 0.31 -5.56 -16.98
CA CYS A 314 -0.15 -4.48 -16.10
C CYS A 314 0.62 -4.44 -14.77
N LYS A 315 0.79 -5.61 -14.14
CA LYS A 315 1.56 -5.75 -12.89
C LYS A 315 3.04 -5.43 -13.08
N GLN A 316 3.65 -5.79 -14.22
CA GLN A 316 5.03 -5.40 -14.54
C GLN A 316 5.20 -3.88 -14.69
N GLU A 317 4.18 -3.17 -15.15
CA GLU A 317 4.19 -1.71 -15.23
C GLU A 317 4.01 -1.04 -13.86
N CYS A 318 3.52 -1.75 -12.84
CA CYS A 318 3.40 -1.27 -11.46
C CYS A 318 4.76 -1.26 -10.73
N LEU A 319 5.57 -0.23 -11.02
CA LEU A 319 6.83 0.03 -10.30
C LEU A 319 6.59 0.43 -8.84
N SER A 320 7.62 0.36 -8.00
CA SER A 320 7.51 0.85 -6.61
C SER A 320 7.38 2.37 -6.55
N GLY A 321 6.84 2.88 -5.43
CA GLY A 321 6.85 4.30 -5.13
C GLY A 321 8.30 4.80 -4.96
N CYS A 322 8.58 6.03 -5.41
CA CYS A 322 9.87 6.67 -5.13
C CYS A 322 10.01 7.04 -3.65
N HIS A 323 8.88 7.28 -2.98
CA HIS A 323 8.77 7.31 -1.52
C HIS A 323 7.87 6.16 -1.11
N ASP A 324 8.41 5.20 -0.37
CA ASP A 324 7.66 4.04 0.09
C ASP A 324 8.01 3.72 1.54
N LEU A 325 7.00 3.27 2.29
CA LEU A 325 7.13 2.85 3.67
C LEU A 325 6.50 1.48 3.81
N SER A 326 7.34 0.48 4.07
CA SER A 326 6.91 -0.91 4.21
C SER A 326 7.32 -1.47 5.57
N TYR A 327 6.54 -2.45 6.05
CA TYR A 327 6.74 -3.08 7.34
C TYR A 327 6.95 -4.57 7.16
N SER A 328 8.11 -5.06 7.57
CA SER A 328 8.47 -6.48 7.51
C SER A 328 8.63 -7.00 8.95
N PRO A 329 7.62 -7.66 9.52
CA PRO A 329 7.71 -8.18 10.88
C PRO A 329 8.57 -9.45 10.97
N LYS A 330 9.27 -9.60 12.09
CA LYS A 330 9.83 -10.89 12.53
C LYS A 330 8.93 -11.48 13.61
N ILE A 331 8.49 -12.72 13.40
CA ILE A 331 7.46 -13.36 14.22
C ILE A 331 8.10 -14.37 15.16
N PHE A 332 7.68 -14.36 16.42
CA PHE A 332 8.10 -15.32 17.44
C PHE A 332 6.86 -15.77 18.22
N SER A 333 6.66 -17.08 18.33
CA SER A 333 5.52 -17.65 19.06
C SER A 333 5.99 -18.47 20.24
N THR A 334 5.32 -18.32 21.37
CA THR A 334 5.53 -19.08 22.60
C THR A 334 4.19 -19.56 23.13
N PRO A 335 4.05 -20.80 23.63
CA PRO A 335 2.77 -21.29 24.14
C PRO A 335 2.29 -20.46 25.33
N LEU A 336 0.97 -20.24 25.43
CA LEU A 336 0.34 -19.63 26.60
C LEU A 336 0.37 -20.62 27.78
N ALA A 337 0.46 -20.09 29.00
CA ALA A 337 0.59 -20.89 30.21
C ALA A 337 -0.58 -21.87 30.38
N SER A 338 -0.29 -23.18 30.32
CA SER A 338 -1.31 -24.24 30.37
C SER A 338 -1.53 -24.84 31.76
N GLU A 339 -0.53 -24.87 32.65
CA GLU A 339 -0.66 -25.68 33.88
C GLU A 339 -0.34 -24.94 35.20
N ASN A 340 0.78 -24.21 35.36
CA ASN A 340 1.23 -23.74 36.69
C ASN A 340 1.63 -22.25 36.85
N PHE A 341 1.39 -21.39 35.86
CA PHE A 341 1.72 -19.97 35.95
C PHE A 341 0.46 -19.10 36.00
N ASP A 342 0.45 -18.09 36.87
CA ASP A 342 -0.60 -17.09 36.87
C ASP A 342 -0.48 -16.23 35.61
N VAL A 343 -1.61 -16.08 34.91
CA VAL A 343 -1.68 -15.15 33.80
C VAL A 343 -1.70 -13.74 34.39
N ASP A 344 -0.68 -12.95 34.07
CA ASP A 344 -0.53 -11.59 34.59
C ASP A 344 -1.69 -10.67 34.14
N ASN A 345 -2.29 -10.99 32.99
CA ASN A 345 -3.38 -10.21 32.42
C ASN A 345 -4.71 -10.42 33.18
N SER A 346 -5.25 -9.32 33.74
CA SER A 346 -6.51 -9.29 34.49
C SER A 346 -7.72 -9.83 33.71
N PHE A 347 -7.73 -9.70 32.38
CA PHE A 347 -8.82 -10.21 31.54
C PHE A 347 -8.84 -11.75 31.52
N MET A 348 -7.68 -12.37 31.38
CA MET A 348 -7.55 -13.82 31.24
C MET A 348 -7.76 -14.57 32.55
N ARG A 349 -7.60 -13.92 33.72
CA ARG A 349 -7.82 -14.56 35.04
C ARG A 349 -9.25 -15.04 35.26
N ASN A 350 -10.22 -14.50 34.54
CA ASN A 350 -11.63 -14.86 34.68
C ASN A 350 -12.05 -16.05 33.79
N LEU A 351 -11.16 -16.56 32.92
CA LEU A 351 -11.44 -17.63 31.97
C LEU A 351 -10.79 -18.94 32.42
N THR A 352 -11.37 -20.07 31.99
CA THR A 352 -10.77 -21.39 32.24
C THR A 352 -9.50 -21.56 31.41
N LYS A 353 -8.52 -22.29 31.94
CA LYS A 353 -7.23 -22.51 31.25
C LYS A 353 -7.42 -23.21 29.92
N GLU A 354 -8.34 -24.17 29.87
CA GLU A 354 -8.71 -24.91 28.67
C GLU A 354 -9.24 -23.96 27.59
N TYR A 355 -10.13 -23.04 27.96
CA TYR A 355 -10.66 -22.05 27.02
C TYR A 355 -9.56 -21.12 26.49
N ILE A 356 -8.62 -20.71 27.35
CA ILE A 356 -7.49 -19.88 26.94
C ILE A 356 -6.62 -20.62 25.91
N THR A 357 -6.31 -21.88 26.16
CA THR A 357 -5.45 -22.68 25.26
C THR A 357 -6.12 -23.02 23.95
N GLU A 358 -7.43 -23.23 23.94
CA GLU A 358 -8.16 -23.64 22.74
C GLU A 358 -8.61 -22.43 21.92
N ASN A 359 -9.15 -21.39 22.55
CA ASN A 359 -9.87 -20.33 21.81
C ASN A 359 -9.10 -19.02 21.68
N LEU A 360 -8.10 -18.74 22.54
CA LEU A 360 -7.47 -17.42 22.58
C LEU A 360 -6.11 -17.40 21.88
N ALA A 361 -5.81 -16.30 21.20
CA ALA A 361 -4.47 -15.97 20.73
C ALA A 361 -4.03 -14.62 21.32
N TYR A 362 -2.81 -14.56 21.83
CA TYR A 362 -2.26 -13.34 22.42
C TYR A 362 -1.24 -12.72 21.47
N LEU A 363 -1.41 -11.47 21.07
CA LEU A 363 -0.54 -10.81 20.10
C LEU A 363 0.14 -9.59 20.71
N ASN A 364 1.44 -9.46 20.48
CA ASN A 364 2.22 -8.25 20.74
C ASN A 364 2.82 -7.73 19.45
N ILE A 365 2.56 -6.48 19.09
CA ILE A 365 3.07 -5.85 17.88
C ILE A 365 3.81 -4.60 18.28
N TYR A 366 5.12 -4.55 18.04
CA TYR A 366 5.95 -3.47 18.55
C TYR A 366 7.24 -3.26 17.76
N PHE A 367 7.81 -2.06 17.87
CA PHE A 367 9.14 -1.76 17.35
C PHE A 367 10.21 -2.23 18.34
N PRO A 368 11.21 -3.03 17.91
CA PRO A 368 12.29 -3.47 18.79
C PRO A 368 13.27 -2.34 19.12
N GLN A 369 13.37 -1.31 18.26
CA GLN A 369 14.28 -0.18 18.40
C GLN A 369 13.56 1.13 18.04
N ASN A 370 14.03 2.25 18.59
CA ASN A 370 13.44 3.58 18.34
C ASN A 370 13.87 4.20 17.01
N PHE A 371 14.79 3.58 16.29
CA PHE A 371 15.29 4.04 15.00
C PHE A 371 15.35 2.87 14.02
N TYR A 372 15.31 3.19 12.74
CA TYR A 372 15.51 2.23 11.66
C TYR A 372 16.33 2.88 10.55
N ARG A 373 16.79 2.07 9.60
CA ARG A 373 17.60 2.55 8.46
C ARG A 373 16.68 2.84 7.28
N SER A 374 16.71 4.07 6.77
CA SER A 374 16.09 4.42 5.49
C SER A 374 17.10 4.28 4.35
N ASN A 375 16.60 3.94 3.17
CA ASN A 375 17.36 3.93 1.93
C ASN A 375 17.05 5.22 1.16
N VAL A 376 18.08 5.97 0.80
CA VAL A 376 17.93 7.17 -0.03
C VAL A 376 18.46 6.86 -1.42
N LYS A 377 17.59 6.98 -2.42
CA LYS A 377 17.95 6.89 -3.84
C LYS A 377 18.46 8.26 -4.29
N THR A 378 19.66 8.27 -4.86
CA THR A 378 20.27 9.46 -5.46
C THR A 378 20.79 9.15 -6.85
N PRO A 379 20.81 10.14 -7.77
CA PRO A 379 21.40 9.93 -9.09
C PRO A 379 22.88 9.54 -8.95
N TYR A 380 23.31 8.53 -9.73
CA TYR A 380 24.69 8.03 -9.70
C TYR A 380 25.71 9.09 -10.14
N THR A 381 25.39 9.83 -11.22
CA THR A 381 26.21 10.94 -11.73
C THR A 381 25.37 12.21 -11.80
N GLY A 382 25.70 13.17 -10.93
CA GLY A 382 25.20 14.54 -11.07
C GLY A 382 25.88 15.24 -12.24
N LEU A 383 25.29 16.34 -12.72
CA LEU A 383 25.87 17.15 -13.80
C LEU A 383 27.28 17.67 -13.45
N THR A 384 27.49 18.06 -12.19
CA THR A 384 28.81 18.52 -11.71
C THR A 384 29.85 17.42 -11.71
N GLU A 385 29.47 16.21 -11.30
CA GLU A 385 30.34 15.04 -11.28
C GLU A 385 30.69 14.60 -12.70
N TYR A 386 29.70 14.59 -13.60
CA TYR A 386 29.90 14.30 -15.02
C TYR A 386 30.88 15.28 -15.69
N LEU A 387 30.70 16.58 -15.46
CA LEU A 387 31.60 17.61 -15.97
C LEU A 387 33.01 17.50 -15.35
N SER A 388 33.10 17.20 -14.06
CA SER A 388 34.37 16.99 -13.36
C SER A 388 35.14 15.79 -13.92
N GLN A 389 34.49 14.64 -14.09
CA GLN A 389 35.10 13.42 -14.62
C GLN A 389 35.55 13.60 -16.08
N THR A 390 34.68 14.20 -16.92
CA THR A 390 35.00 14.48 -18.32
C THR A 390 36.14 15.50 -18.43
N GLY A 391 36.08 16.59 -17.66
CA GLY A 391 37.14 17.60 -17.59
C GLY A 391 38.48 17.01 -17.10
N GLY A 392 38.43 16.13 -16.11
CA GLY A 392 39.59 15.40 -15.61
C GLY A 392 40.25 14.54 -16.69
N ILE A 393 39.47 13.72 -17.40
CA ILE A 393 39.97 12.87 -18.49
C ILE A 393 40.53 13.72 -19.64
N MET A 394 39.83 14.77 -20.06
CA MET A 394 40.29 15.67 -21.13
C MET A 394 41.57 16.41 -20.75
N SER A 395 41.69 16.86 -19.49
CA SER A 395 42.89 17.54 -19.01
C SER A 395 44.10 16.60 -18.95
N LEU A 396 43.91 15.34 -18.55
CA LEU A 396 45.00 14.37 -18.44
C LEU A 396 45.48 13.87 -19.81
N MET A 397 44.56 13.58 -20.73
CA MET A 397 44.90 12.96 -22.02
C MET A 397 45.31 13.97 -23.08
N ILE A 398 44.66 15.14 -23.11
CA ILE A 398 44.84 16.14 -24.18
C ILE A 398 45.56 17.40 -23.64
N GLY A 399 45.61 17.60 -22.32
CA GLY A 399 46.01 18.90 -21.75
C GLY A 399 44.94 19.98 -21.98
N PHE A 400 43.71 19.57 -22.27
CA PHE A 400 42.62 20.49 -22.61
C PHE A 400 42.05 21.14 -21.36
N SER A 401 41.93 22.47 -21.39
CA SER A 401 41.38 23.26 -20.28
C SER A 401 40.28 24.21 -20.77
N VAL A 402 39.55 24.82 -19.82
CA VAL A 402 38.58 25.89 -20.15
C VAL A 402 39.27 27.05 -20.88
N ILE A 403 40.54 27.34 -20.57
CA ILE A 403 41.32 28.37 -21.27
C ILE A 403 41.54 27.96 -22.73
N SER A 404 41.78 26.68 -23.01
CA SER A 404 41.91 26.15 -24.38
C SER A 404 40.61 26.32 -25.19
N VAL A 405 39.43 26.23 -24.56
CA VAL A 405 38.14 26.53 -25.20
C VAL A 405 38.05 28.01 -25.59
N VAL A 406 38.41 28.91 -24.67
CA VAL A 406 38.39 30.35 -24.92
C VAL A 406 39.37 30.72 -26.04
N GLU A 407 40.56 30.11 -26.04
CA GLU A 407 41.55 30.29 -27.08
C GLU A 407 41.03 29.80 -28.45
N PHE A 408 40.38 28.64 -28.49
CA PHE A 408 39.74 28.13 -29.70
C PHE A 408 38.66 29.09 -30.21
N CYS A 409 37.75 29.56 -29.34
CA CYS A 409 36.73 30.54 -29.73
C CYS A 409 37.36 31.86 -30.23
N TYR A 410 38.45 32.32 -29.62
CA TYR A 410 39.13 33.52 -30.06
C TYR A 410 39.73 33.36 -31.46
N PHE A 411 40.50 32.29 -31.70
CA PHE A 411 41.19 32.08 -32.98
C PHE A 411 40.25 31.69 -34.12
N PHE A 412 39.23 30.86 -33.85
CA PHE A 412 38.37 30.31 -34.90
C PHE A 412 37.06 31.06 -35.12
N ILE A 413 36.60 31.86 -34.14
CA ILE A 413 35.35 32.63 -34.28
C ILE A 413 35.65 34.11 -34.31
N MET A 414 36.27 34.66 -33.25
CA MET A 414 36.43 36.11 -33.12
C MET A 414 37.40 36.70 -34.15
N LYS A 415 38.56 36.08 -34.34
CA LYS A 415 39.58 36.57 -35.28
C LYS A 415 39.11 36.57 -36.75
N PRO A 416 38.49 35.49 -37.30
CA PRO A 416 37.97 35.53 -38.66
C PRO A 416 36.77 36.45 -38.81
N LEU A 417 35.89 36.58 -37.81
CA LEU A 417 34.81 37.57 -37.84
C LEU A 417 35.34 39.00 -37.85
N ALA A 418 36.36 39.31 -37.05
CA ALA A 418 37.02 40.62 -37.08
C ALA A 418 37.69 40.89 -38.43
N GLN A 419 38.38 39.91 -39.01
CA GLN A 419 38.99 40.02 -40.34
C GLN A 419 37.95 40.14 -41.46
N LEU A 420 36.82 39.45 -41.37
CA LEU A 420 35.69 39.58 -42.30
C LEU A 420 35.03 40.95 -42.16
N TRP A 421 34.88 41.44 -40.94
CA TRP A 421 34.34 42.77 -40.67
C TRP A 421 35.24 43.88 -41.21
N GLU A 422 36.56 43.82 -40.98
CA GLU A 422 37.54 44.73 -41.58
C GLU A 422 37.52 44.68 -43.11
N ARG A 423 37.44 43.47 -43.71
CA ARG A 423 37.33 43.32 -45.18
C ARG A 423 36.03 43.91 -45.72
N CYS A 424 34.90 43.74 -45.04
CA CYS A 424 33.62 44.35 -45.42
C CYS A 424 33.66 45.88 -45.26
N PHE A 425 34.28 46.39 -44.21
CA PHE A 425 34.43 47.83 -43.97
C PHE A 425 35.31 48.47 -45.06
N HIS A 426 36.44 47.86 -45.41
CA HIS A 426 37.29 48.30 -46.52
C HIS A 426 36.59 48.21 -47.88
N ARG A 427 35.81 47.16 -48.14
CA ARG A 427 35.05 47.04 -49.40
C ARG A 427 33.95 48.09 -49.51
N ASN A 428 33.31 48.46 -48.40
CA ASN A 428 32.34 49.56 -48.37
C ASN A 428 33.00 50.93 -48.57
N ILE A 429 34.18 51.17 -48.00
CA ILE A 429 34.96 52.41 -48.25
C ILE A 429 35.36 52.53 -49.72
N ILE A 430 35.84 51.45 -50.34
CA ILE A 430 36.23 51.46 -51.77
C ILE A 430 35.01 51.70 -52.67
N ASN A 431 33.85 51.09 -52.37
CA ASN A 431 32.61 51.34 -53.11
C ASN A 431 32.13 52.80 -52.96
N ILE A 432 32.27 53.41 -51.76
CA ILE A 432 31.94 54.82 -51.53
C ILE A 432 32.90 55.74 -52.30
N GLN A 433 34.20 55.44 -52.31
CA GLN A 433 35.18 56.20 -53.10
C GLN A 433 34.98 56.05 -54.60
N GLN A 434 34.59 54.87 -55.10
CA GLN A 434 34.25 54.68 -56.51
C GLN A 434 32.95 55.41 -56.91
N LEU A 435 31.95 55.45 -56.04
CA LEU A 435 30.73 56.27 -56.24
C LEU A 435 31.05 57.78 -56.22
N ALA A 436 31.92 58.24 -55.32
CA ALA A 436 32.37 59.63 -55.27
C ALA A 436 33.22 60.02 -56.51
N ALA A 437 34.09 59.12 -56.99
CA ALA A 437 34.88 59.35 -58.20
C ALA A 437 34.01 59.37 -59.48
N LYS A 438 32.91 58.60 -59.52
CA LYS A 438 31.96 58.62 -60.63
C LYS A 438 31.13 59.91 -60.68
N ASN A 439 30.85 60.51 -59.52
CA ASN A 439 30.17 61.81 -59.44
C ASN A 439 31.08 62.99 -59.85
N ASN A 440 32.40 62.89 -59.67
CA ASN A 440 33.35 63.94 -60.07
C ASN A 440 33.80 63.87 -61.54
N ALA A 441 33.43 62.82 -62.28
CA ALA A 441 33.74 62.66 -63.71
C ALA A 441 32.56 63.03 -64.63
N GLY A 442 31.49 63.59 -64.05
CA GLY A 442 30.25 63.96 -64.74
C GLY A 442 29.97 65.46 -64.82
N ASP A 443 30.93 66.32 -64.49
CA ASP A 443 30.88 67.78 -64.67
C ASP A 443 31.79 68.23 -65.83
#